data_AF-A0A7X2XZD3-F1
#
_entry.id   AF-A0A7X2XZD3-F1
#
_cell.length_a   1.000
_cell.length_b   1.000
_cell.length_c   1.000
_cell.angle_alpha   90.00
_cell.angle_beta   90.00
_cell.angle_gamma   90.00
#
_symmetry.space_group_name_H-M   'P 1'
#
loop_
_entity.id
_entity.type
_entity.pdbx_description
1 polymer ?
#
loop_
_entity_poly.entity_id
_entity_poly.type
_entity_poly.pdbx_seq_one_letter_code
_entity_poly.pdbx_strand_id
1 'polypeptide(L)'
;MIKDQDSQTAARQTQLTLWLLVHAPKHVPLTELGERVSADTETIRHDLNWISDFLAPYDLVVDPSVDQQVAILGRENNFFHATLDLLKTMTSSTKLITSFPIENAKLEAQLSDRLNGLVQTIPLELEAQQAIYDYMWTLAMRYRYGTVKRLPLAVFFTPGQLALIAREKEIHHWSQHTIEVLEGDLPAGHDMPLIEAYLLTLRVWLYSH
;
A
#
# COMPACT_ATOMS: atom_id res chain seq x y z
N MET A 1 12.04 14.85 -8.25
CA MET A 1 12.12 16.27 -8.64
C MET A 1 10.69 16.79 -8.74
N ILE A 2 10.15 17.39 -7.68
CA ILE A 2 8.78 17.94 -7.59
C ILE A 2 8.93 19.44 -7.30
N LYS A 3 9.47 20.24 -8.23
CA LYS A 3 9.73 21.65 -7.93
C LYS A 3 8.91 22.70 -8.67
N ASP A 4 8.20 22.36 -9.75
CA ASP A 4 7.40 23.36 -10.50
C ASP A 4 6.14 22.78 -11.19
N GLN A 5 5.49 21.77 -10.60
CA GLN A 5 4.20 21.27 -11.13
C GLN A 5 3.02 21.98 -10.47
N ASP A 6 2.02 22.33 -11.27
CA ASP A 6 0.73 22.82 -10.77
C ASP A 6 0.10 21.79 -9.81
N SER A 7 -0.51 22.29 -8.74
CA SER A 7 -1.08 21.49 -7.66
C SER A 7 -2.13 20.48 -8.13
N GLN A 8 -2.91 20.81 -9.17
CA GLN A 8 -3.92 19.90 -9.72
C GLN A 8 -3.27 18.77 -10.50
N THR A 9 -2.21 19.07 -11.24
CA THR A 9 -1.42 18.05 -11.97
C THR A 9 -0.76 17.07 -10.99
N ALA A 10 -0.12 17.56 -9.93
CA ALA A 10 0.51 16.71 -8.93
C ALA A 10 -0.51 15.81 -8.20
N ALA A 11 -1.68 16.35 -7.84
CA ALA A 11 -2.76 15.59 -7.22
C ALA A 11 -3.28 14.48 -8.15
N ARG A 12 -3.54 14.81 -9.42
CA ARG A 12 -3.99 13.86 -10.44
C ARG A 12 -2.99 12.73 -10.65
N GLN A 13 -1.71 13.07 -10.82
CA GLN A 13 -0.64 12.08 -11.00
C GLN A 13 -0.51 11.17 -9.79
N THR A 14 -0.58 11.73 -8.58
CA THR A 14 -0.55 10.96 -7.33
C THR A 14 -1.73 9.99 -7.26
N GLN A 15 -2.94 10.47 -7.54
CA GLN A 15 -4.15 9.64 -7.55
C GLN A 15 -4.07 8.50 -8.57
N LEU A 16 -3.64 8.79 -9.81
CA LEU A 16 -3.46 7.76 -10.84
C LEU A 16 -2.39 6.74 -10.45
N THR A 17 -1.24 7.21 -9.94
CA THR A 17 -0.13 6.34 -9.51
C THR A 17 -0.61 5.37 -8.43
N LEU A 18 -1.26 5.90 -7.39
CA LEU A 18 -1.76 5.10 -6.27
C LEU A 18 -2.78 4.05 -6.76
N TRP A 19 -3.69 4.46 -7.64
CA TRP A 19 -4.69 3.56 -8.21
C TRP A 19 -4.06 2.43 -9.02
N LEU A 20 -3.10 2.74 -9.89
CA LEU A 20 -2.38 1.76 -10.71
C LEU A 20 -1.57 0.78 -9.85
N LEU A 21 -0.86 1.27 -8.82
CA LEU A 21 -0.13 0.43 -7.87
C LEU A 21 -1.06 -0.53 -7.12
N VAL A 22 -2.22 -0.04 -6.67
CA VAL A 22 -3.20 -0.85 -5.94
C VAL A 22 -3.81 -1.94 -6.82
N HIS A 23 -4.13 -1.65 -8.08
CA HIS A 23 -4.81 -2.59 -8.99
C HIS A 23 -3.85 -3.48 -9.80
N ALA A 24 -2.54 -3.27 -9.70
CA ALA A 24 -1.56 -4.05 -10.42
C ALA A 24 -1.69 -5.58 -10.16
N PRO A 25 -1.45 -6.44 -11.16
CA PRO A 25 -1.01 -6.15 -12.53
C PRO A 25 -2.18 -6.10 -13.55
N LYS A 26 -3.37 -5.60 -13.14
CA LYS A 26 -4.52 -5.51 -14.05
C LYS A 26 -4.24 -4.51 -15.17
N HIS A 27 -4.53 -4.90 -16.41
CA HIS A 27 -4.56 -3.99 -17.56
C HIS A 27 -5.83 -3.16 -17.55
N VAL A 28 -5.68 -1.85 -17.74
CA VAL A 28 -6.76 -0.88 -17.59
C VAL A 28 -6.77 0.08 -18.78
N PRO A 29 -7.92 0.29 -19.44
CA PRO A 29 -8.02 1.22 -20.56
C PRO A 29 -7.66 2.66 -20.20
N LEU A 30 -6.96 3.35 -21.10
CA LEU A 30 -6.64 4.77 -20.93
C LEU A 30 -7.90 5.65 -20.80
N THR A 31 -9.01 5.25 -21.44
CA THR A 31 -10.31 5.93 -21.32
C THR A 31 -10.87 5.81 -19.90
N GLU A 32 -10.78 4.62 -19.28
CA GLU A 32 -11.21 4.42 -17.89
C GLU A 32 -10.34 5.26 -16.93
N LEU A 33 -9.02 5.33 -17.16
CA LEU A 33 -8.15 6.20 -16.38
C LEU A 33 -8.51 7.68 -16.56
N GLY A 34 -8.82 8.10 -17.79
CA GLY A 34 -9.28 9.45 -18.10
C GLY A 34 -10.57 9.83 -17.37
N GLU A 35 -11.56 8.93 -17.38
CA GLU A 35 -12.82 9.11 -16.65
C GLU A 35 -12.60 9.30 -15.14
N ARG A 36 -11.69 8.53 -14.54
CA ARG A 36 -11.41 8.59 -13.09
C ARG A 36 -10.90 9.94 -12.61
N VAL A 37 -10.17 10.65 -13.46
CA VAL A 37 -9.57 11.94 -13.10
C VAL A 37 -10.03 13.10 -13.97
N SER A 38 -11.11 12.87 -14.75
CA SER A 38 -11.69 13.86 -15.67
C SER A 38 -10.65 14.48 -16.62
N ALA A 39 -9.83 13.64 -17.25
CA ALA A 39 -8.78 14.04 -18.18
C ALA A 39 -8.89 13.32 -19.53
N ASP A 40 -8.45 13.97 -20.60
CA ASP A 40 -8.37 13.35 -21.93
C ASP A 40 -7.21 12.34 -22.04
N THR A 41 -7.26 11.50 -23.08
CA THR A 41 -6.27 10.43 -23.29
C THR A 41 -4.84 10.95 -23.48
N GLU A 42 -4.64 12.13 -24.07
CA GLU A 42 -3.30 12.69 -24.26
C GLU A 42 -2.70 13.16 -22.93
N THR A 43 -3.52 13.77 -22.07
CA THR A 43 -3.15 14.11 -20.69
C THR A 43 -2.77 12.85 -19.90
N ILE A 44 -3.56 11.78 -20.01
CA ILE A 44 -3.24 10.50 -19.36
C ILE A 44 -1.92 9.91 -19.86
N ARG A 45 -1.64 9.97 -21.17
CA ARG A 45 -0.35 9.51 -21.73
C ARG A 45 0.83 10.31 -21.16
N HIS A 46 0.67 11.63 -21.02
CA HIS A 46 1.70 12.46 -20.40
C HIS A 46 1.92 12.10 -18.93
N ASP A 47 0.84 11.91 -18.17
CA ASP A 47 0.92 11.47 -16.78
C ASP A 47 1.57 10.08 -16.66
N LEU A 48 1.29 9.15 -17.56
CA LEU A 48 1.91 7.83 -17.57
C LEU A 48 3.43 7.87 -17.76
N ASN A 49 3.96 8.83 -18.52
CA ASN A 49 5.41 9.02 -18.63
C ASN A 49 6.01 9.45 -17.28
N TRP A 50 5.37 10.41 -16.60
CA TRP A 50 5.78 10.82 -15.25
C TRP A 50 5.69 9.66 -14.26
N ILE A 51 4.62 8.86 -14.33
CA ILE A 51 4.42 7.68 -13.48
C ILE A 51 5.53 6.67 -13.74
N SER A 52 5.89 6.43 -15.00
CA SER A 52 7.02 5.57 -15.35
C SER A 52 8.33 6.06 -14.73
N ASP A 53 8.60 7.36 -14.78
CA ASP A 53 9.81 7.94 -14.16
C ASP A 53 9.80 7.80 -12.63
N PHE A 54 8.64 7.98 -11.99
CA PHE A 54 8.48 7.77 -10.55
C PHE A 54 8.69 6.31 -10.15
N LEU A 55 8.23 5.36 -10.98
CA LEU A 55 8.24 3.92 -10.70
C LEU A 55 9.57 3.24 -11.03
N ALA A 56 10.37 3.81 -11.95
CA ALA A 56 11.63 3.25 -12.40
C ALA A 56 12.63 2.92 -11.25
N PRO A 57 12.83 3.77 -10.22
CA PRO A 57 13.72 3.45 -9.10
C PRO A 57 13.31 2.23 -8.27
N TYR A 58 12.06 1.78 -8.39
CA TYR A 58 11.54 0.59 -7.70
C TYR A 58 11.54 -0.65 -8.61
N ASP A 59 12.17 -0.62 -9.79
CA ASP A 59 12.10 -1.70 -10.79
C ASP A 59 10.64 -2.09 -11.14
N LEU A 60 9.73 -1.12 -11.16
CA LEU A 60 8.34 -1.29 -11.58
C LEU A 60 8.17 -0.72 -12.99
N VAL A 61 7.55 -1.51 -13.87
CA VAL A 61 7.41 -1.18 -15.29
C VAL A 61 5.97 -0.84 -15.61
N VAL A 62 5.75 0.33 -16.21
CA VAL A 62 4.50 0.68 -16.87
C VAL A 62 4.46 -0.06 -18.21
N ASP A 63 3.58 -1.06 -18.34
CA ASP A 63 3.45 -1.91 -19.53
C ASP A 63 2.24 -1.49 -20.38
N PRO A 64 2.47 -0.90 -21.58
CA PRO A 64 1.43 -0.58 -22.54
C PRO A 64 1.28 -1.67 -23.64
N SER A 65 1.72 -2.91 -23.41
CA SER A 65 1.74 -3.98 -24.42
C SER A 65 0.37 -4.34 -25.00
N VAL A 66 -0.72 -3.98 -24.31
CA VAL A 66 -2.10 -4.14 -24.76
C VAL A 66 -2.61 -2.80 -25.30
N ASP A 67 -3.10 -2.79 -26.53
CA ASP A 67 -3.53 -1.56 -27.21
C ASP A 67 -4.51 -0.73 -26.35
N GLN A 68 -4.18 0.55 -26.17
CA GLN A 68 -4.89 1.53 -25.33
C GLN A 68 -5.13 1.09 -23.87
N GLN A 69 -4.35 0.15 -23.34
CA GLN A 69 -4.41 -0.28 -21.95
C GLN A 69 -3.03 -0.22 -21.30
N VAL A 70 -3.02 -0.11 -19.99
CA VAL A 70 -1.77 -0.08 -19.21
C VAL A 70 -1.89 -0.92 -17.96
N ALA A 71 -0.81 -1.61 -17.61
CA ALA A 71 -0.63 -2.28 -16.32
C ALA A 71 0.71 -1.87 -15.70
N ILE A 72 0.85 -2.05 -14.39
CA ILE A 72 2.16 -1.98 -13.73
C ILE A 72 2.62 -3.40 -13.41
N LEU A 73 3.85 -3.72 -13.80
CA LEU A 73 4.47 -5.03 -13.60
C LEU A 73 5.71 -4.91 -12.71
N GLY A 74 5.96 -5.94 -11.89
CA GLY A 74 7.15 -6.00 -11.04
C GLY A 74 6.99 -6.97 -9.88
N ARG A 75 7.87 -6.84 -8.88
CA ARG A 75 7.86 -7.67 -7.66
C ARG A 75 6.96 -7.04 -6.59
N GLU A 76 6.23 -7.86 -5.85
CA GLU A 76 5.28 -7.39 -4.83
C GLU A 76 5.90 -6.43 -3.80
N ASN A 77 7.10 -6.75 -3.29
CA ASN A 77 7.78 -5.88 -2.32
C ASN A 77 8.02 -4.47 -2.87
N ASN A 78 8.25 -4.34 -4.17
CA ASN A 78 8.51 -3.06 -4.81
C ASN A 78 7.22 -2.24 -4.95
N PHE A 79 6.07 -2.88 -5.18
CA PHE A 79 4.76 -2.23 -5.11
C PHE A 79 4.50 -1.65 -3.72
N PHE A 80 4.83 -2.40 -2.66
CA PHE A 80 4.71 -1.90 -1.28
C PHE A 80 5.63 -0.69 -1.05
N HIS A 81 6.90 -0.76 -1.47
CA HIS A 81 7.83 0.36 -1.28
C HIS A 81 7.38 1.62 -2.04
N ALA A 82 7.03 1.49 -3.32
CA ALA A 82 6.56 2.61 -4.13
C ALA A 82 5.28 3.23 -3.55
N THR A 83 4.34 2.40 -3.06
CA THR A 83 3.10 2.87 -2.44
C THR A 83 3.39 3.62 -1.15
N LEU A 84 4.21 3.08 -0.25
CA LEU A 84 4.55 3.72 1.02
C LEU A 84 5.25 5.08 0.80
N ASP A 85 6.20 5.15 -0.12
CA ASP A 85 6.90 6.39 -0.42
C ASP A 85 5.97 7.43 -1.07
N LEU A 86 5.02 6.98 -1.91
CA LEU A 86 3.98 7.85 -2.46
C LEU A 86 3.06 8.37 -1.34
N LEU A 87 2.56 7.50 -0.47
CA LEU A 87 1.69 7.86 0.65
C LEU A 87 2.38 8.87 1.56
N LYS A 88 3.67 8.70 1.86
CA LYS A 88 4.46 9.63 2.67
C LYS A 88 4.39 11.07 2.15
N THR A 89 4.29 11.29 0.84
CA THR A 89 4.14 12.64 0.25
C THR A 89 2.80 13.31 0.59
N MET A 90 1.82 12.52 1.04
CA MET A 90 0.46 12.94 1.41
C MET A 90 0.25 13.05 2.92
N THR A 91 1.25 12.66 3.71
CA THR A 91 1.17 12.63 5.18
C THR A 91 1.56 13.97 5.82
N SER A 92 1.26 14.12 7.11
CA SER A 92 1.63 15.29 7.91
C SER A 92 2.40 14.87 9.16
N SER A 93 3.39 15.66 9.58
CA SER A 93 4.10 15.46 10.84
C SER A 93 3.30 15.89 12.07
N THR A 94 2.16 16.58 11.89
CA THR A 94 1.37 17.18 12.98
C THR A 94 0.04 16.49 13.24
N LYS A 95 -0.43 15.65 12.31
CA LYS A 95 -1.67 14.88 12.48
C LYS A 95 -1.62 13.58 11.68
N LEU A 96 -2.35 12.57 12.16
CA LEU A 96 -2.57 11.33 11.44
C LEU A 96 -3.47 11.58 10.22
N ILE A 97 -3.04 11.12 9.05
CA ILE A 97 -3.80 11.14 7.80
C ILE A 97 -4.31 9.73 7.54
N THR A 98 -5.63 9.58 7.47
CA THR A 98 -6.30 8.28 7.29
C THR A 98 -7.08 8.16 5.99
N SER A 99 -7.30 9.27 5.28
CA SER A 99 -8.02 9.33 4.02
C SER A 99 -7.05 9.57 2.87
N PHE A 100 -7.15 8.72 1.86
CA PHE A 100 -6.34 8.76 0.64
C PHE A 100 -7.26 8.77 -0.59
N PRO A 101 -6.74 9.10 -1.80
CA PRO A 101 -7.56 9.25 -3.00
C PRO A 101 -8.36 8.02 -3.43
N ILE A 102 -8.08 6.84 -2.85
CA ILE A 102 -8.90 5.64 -3.01
C ILE A 102 -9.63 5.40 -1.69
N GLU A 103 -10.83 5.97 -1.59
CA GLU A 103 -11.61 5.98 -0.35
C GLU A 103 -12.28 4.64 -0.09
N ASN A 104 -12.29 4.24 1.19
CA ASN A 104 -13.10 3.12 1.67
C ASN A 104 -13.38 3.33 3.16
N ALA A 105 -14.48 4.00 3.47
CA ALA A 105 -14.81 4.40 4.84
C ALA A 105 -14.85 3.22 5.85
N LYS A 106 -15.31 2.04 5.42
CA LYS A 106 -15.32 0.85 6.28
C LYS A 106 -13.89 0.40 6.62
N LEU A 107 -13.03 0.33 5.60
CA LEU A 107 -11.63 -0.03 5.79
C LEU A 107 -10.90 1.02 6.64
N GLU A 108 -11.09 2.30 6.36
CA GLU A 108 -10.47 3.40 7.11
C GLU A 108 -10.85 3.36 8.60
N ALA A 109 -12.11 3.06 8.92
CA ALA A 109 -12.56 2.85 10.30
C ALA A 109 -11.87 1.64 10.94
N GLN A 110 -11.82 0.50 10.24
CA GLN A 110 -11.12 -0.69 10.74
C GLN A 110 -9.63 -0.41 11.01
N LEU A 111 -8.93 0.20 10.07
CA LEU A 111 -7.51 0.53 10.19
C LEU A 111 -7.25 1.47 11.38
N SER A 112 -8.11 2.48 11.55
CA SER A 112 -8.03 3.42 12.66
C SER A 112 -8.26 2.72 14.00
N ASP A 113 -9.28 1.85 14.09
CA ASP A 113 -9.57 1.06 15.29
C ASP A 113 -8.42 0.13 15.65
N ARG A 114 -7.82 -0.54 14.66
CA ARG A 114 -6.65 -1.41 14.85
C ARG A 114 -5.46 -0.64 15.40
N LEU A 115 -5.15 0.51 14.80
CA LEU A 115 -4.06 1.39 15.25
C LEU A 115 -4.31 1.92 16.66
N ASN A 116 -5.52 2.39 16.96
CA ASN A 116 -5.89 2.88 18.28
C ASN A 116 -5.71 1.78 19.35
N GLY A 117 -6.13 0.55 19.07
CA GLY A 117 -5.91 -0.59 19.95
C GLY A 117 -4.43 -0.92 20.18
N LEU A 118 -3.59 -0.74 19.16
CA LEU A 118 -2.13 -0.87 19.31
C LEU A 118 -1.58 0.19 20.25
N VAL A 119 -1.91 1.46 20.00
CA VAL A 119 -1.36 2.62 20.73
C VAL A 119 -1.76 2.62 22.20
N GLN A 120 -2.91 2.02 22.54
CA GLN A 120 -3.32 1.81 23.94
C GLN A 120 -2.41 0.83 24.69
N THR A 121 -1.78 -0.10 23.98
CA THR A 121 -0.90 -1.12 24.57
C THR A 121 0.56 -0.70 24.48
N ILE A 122 0.96 -0.16 23.33
CA ILE A 122 2.33 0.23 23.00
C ILE A 122 2.28 1.69 22.54
N PRO A 123 2.65 2.65 23.39
CA PRO A 123 2.67 4.06 23.01
C PRO A 123 3.63 4.30 21.84
N LEU A 124 3.14 4.94 20.79
CA LEU A 124 3.90 5.24 19.58
C LEU A 124 3.80 6.73 19.27
N GLU A 125 4.91 7.31 18.82
CA GLU A 125 4.95 8.66 18.26
C GLU A 125 4.11 8.76 16.97
N LEU A 126 3.69 9.95 16.61
CA LEU A 126 2.78 10.14 15.49
C LEU A 126 3.36 9.67 14.14
N GLU A 127 4.66 9.86 13.91
CA GLU A 127 5.33 9.38 12.69
C GLU A 127 5.29 7.84 12.59
N ALA A 128 5.50 7.14 13.71
CA ALA A 128 5.38 5.69 13.79
C ALA A 128 3.93 5.24 13.53
N GLN A 129 2.96 5.93 14.13
CA GLN A 129 1.54 5.65 13.89
C GLN A 129 1.18 5.79 12.41
N GLN A 130 1.62 6.86 11.75
CA GLN A 130 1.40 7.06 10.32
C GLN A 130 2.05 5.96 9.48
N ALA A 131 3.32 5.61 9.75
CA ALA A 131 4.03 4.58 8.99
C ALA A 131 3.40 3.18 9.12
N ILE A 132 2.82 2.85 10.28
CA ILE A 132 2.07 1.62 10.50
C ILE A 132 0.72 1.69 9.78
N TYR A 133 0.01 2.82 9.88
CA TYR A 133 -1.26 3.03 9.15
C TYR A 133 -1.08 2.86 7.64
N ASP A 134 -0.09 3.53 7.05
CA ASP A 134 0.20 3.49 5.62
C ASP A 134 0.51 2.07 5.14
N TYR A 135 1.21 1.29 5.97
CA TYR A 135 1.50 -0.11 5.67
C TYR A 135 0.26 -0.99 5.73
N MET A 136 -0.58 -0.85 6.77
CA MET A 136 -1.84 -1.60 6.85
C MET A 136 -2.80 -1.21 5.71
N TRP A 137 -2.86 0.07 5.35
CA TRP A 137 -3.63 0.56 4.21
C TRP A 137 -3.13 -0.05 2.91
N THR A 138 -1.81 0.00 2.66
CA THR A 138 -1.18 -0.57 1.47
C THR A 138 -1.50 -2.05 1.35
N LEU A 139 -1.34 -2.80 2.45
CA LEU A 139 -1.68 -4.21 2.54
C LEU A 139 -3.14 -4.45 2.15
N ALA A 140 -4.09 -3.82 2.85
CA ALA A 140 -5.51 -4.04 2.64
C ALA A 140 -5.95 -3.71 1.22
N MET A 141 -5.44 -2.63 0.65
CA MET A 141 -5.80 -2.18 -0.70
C MET A 141 -5.22 -3.12 -1.77
N ARG A 142 -3.97 -3.53 -1.64
CA ARG A 142 -3.32 -4.48 -2.57
C ARG A 142 -4.06 -5.81 -2.63
N TYR A 143 -4.44 -6.38 -1.48
CA TYR A 143 -5.17 -7.66 -1.45
C TYR A 143 -6.63 -7.55 -1.91
N ARG A 144 -7.27 -6.39 -1.71
CA ARG A 144 -8.68 -6.18 -2.10
C ARG A 144 -8.86 -5.96 -3.60
N TYR A 145 -7.91 -5.27 -4.25
CA TYR A 145 -8.08 -4.80 -5.63
C TYR A 145 -7.03 -5.30 -6.61
N GLY A 146 -5.87 -5.73 -6.12
CA GLY A 146 -4.77 -6.21 -6.93
C GLY A 146 -4.67 -7.73 -6.96
N THR A 147 -3.65 -8.23 -7.68
CA THR A 147 -3.22 -9.63 -7.55
C THR A 147 -1.89 -9.65 -6.84
N VAL A 148 -1.90 -10.07 -5.57
CA VAL A 148 -0.72 -10.09 -4.73
C VAL A 148 0.01 -11.42 -4.87
N LYS A 149 1.30 -11.36 -5.19
CA LYS A 149 2.18 -12.54 -5.25
C LYS A 149 3.30 -12.43 -4.22
N ARG A 150 3.01 -12.83 -2.99
CA ARG A 150 4.03 -12.93 -1.93
C ARG A 150 4.85 -14.22 -2.06
N LEU A 151 6.14 -14.11 -1.75
CA LEU A 151 6.98 -15.28 -1.59
C LEU A 151 6.61 -16.00 -0.27
N PRO A 152 6.77 -17.33 -0.21
CA PRO A 152 6.51 -18.09 1.01
C PRO A 152 7.34 -17.60 2.20
N LEU A 153 6.79 -17.74 3.40
CA LEU A 153 7.44 -17.37 4.67
C LEU A 153 8.89 -17.87 4.79
N ALA A 154 9.12 -19.13 4.39
CA ALA A 154 10.42 -19.80 4.47
C ALA A 154 11.50 -19.19 3.56
N VAL A 155 11.11 -18.35 2.58
CA VAL A 155 12.06 -17.61 1.74
C VAL A 155 12.67 -16.43 2.50
N PHE A 156 11.93 -15.86 3.46
CA PHE A 156 12.37 -14.68 4.21
C PHE A 156 12.92 -15.03 5.59
N PHE A 157 12.37 -16.06 6.23
CA PHE A 157 12.68 -16.36 7.63
C PHE A 157 13.03 -17.83 7.84
N THR A 158 14.06 -18.05 8.63
CA THR A 158 14.35 -19.35 9.23
C THR A 158 13.35 -19.66 10.35
N PRO A 159 13.14 -20.95 10.70
CA PRO A 159 12.28 -21.31 11.83
C PRO A 159 12.67 -20.65 13.16
N GLY A 160 13.98 -20.47 13.39
CA GLY A 160 14.49 -19.78 14.58
C GLY A 160 14.10 -18.29 14.61
N GLN A 161 14.16 -17.60 13.47
CA GLN A 161 13.70 -16.21 13.38
C GLN A 161 12.20 -16.08 13.59
N LEU A 162 11.39 -16.99 13.03
CA LEU A 162 9.95 -17.01 13.25
C LEU A 162 9.60 -17.21 14.73
N ALA A 163 10.30 -18.12 15.41
CA ALA A 163 10.14 -18.34 16.84
C ALA A 163 10.55 -17.11 17.66
N LEU A 164 11.54 -16.32 17.23
CA LEU A 164 11.91 -15.06 17.87
C LEU A 164 10.83 -14.01 17.70
N ILE A 165 10.31 -13.82 16.48
CA ILE A 165 9.23 -12.86 16.21
C ILE A 165 7.99 -13.21 17.02
N ALA A 166 7.61 -14.49 17.07
CA ALA A 166 6.43 -14.95 17.82
C ALA A 166 6.58 -14.82 19.35
N ARG A 167 7.79 -14.55 19.88
CA ARG A 167 7.99 -14.26 21.32
C ARG A 167 7.52 -12.86 21.70
N GLU A 168 7.41 -11.93 20.75
CA GLU A 168 6.81 -10.61 20.95
C GLU A 168 5.29 -10.73 21.06
N LYS A 169 4.80 -11.37 22.13
CA LYS A 169 3.41 -11.86 22.21
C LYS A 169 2.37 -10.78 21.96
N GLU A 170 2.56 -9.58 22.51
CA GLU A 170 1.60 -8.48 22.37
C GLU A 170 1.55 -7.98 20.92
N ILE A 171 2.71 -7.64 20.34
CA ILE A 171 2.81 -7.14 18.97
C ILE A 171 2.37 -8.21 17.96
N HIS A 172 2.82 -9.45 18.16
CA HIS A 172 2.55 -10.54 17.23
C HIS A 172 1.06 -10.93 17.25
N HIS A 173 0.45 -11.07 18.43
CA HIS A 173 -0.99 -11.33 18.52
C HIS A 173 -1.80 -10.17 17.95
N TRP A 174 -1.42 -8.92 18.23
CA TRP A 174 -2.07 -7.76 17.63
C TRP A 174 -1.97 -7.82 16.10
N SER A 175 -0.81 -8.17 15.56
CA SER A 175 -0.57 -8.27 14.12
C SER A 175 -1.39 -9.37 13.48
N GLN A 176 -1.40 -10.59 14.06
CA GLN A 176 -2.23 -11.70 13.57
C GLN A 176 -3.70 -11.32 13.53
N HIS A 177 -4.21 -10.75 14.62
CA HIS A 177 -5.61 -10.35 14.70
C HIS A 177 -5.94 -9.19 13.75
N THR A 178 -5.00 -8.27 13.51
CA THR A 178 -5.15 -7.24 12.48
C THR A 178 -5.28 -7.87 11.09
N ILE A 179 -4.44 -8.85 10.74
CA ILE A 179 -4.54 -9.56 9.44
C ILE A 179 -5.89 -10.27 9.31
N GLU A 180 -6.33 -11.00 10.34
CA GLU A 180 -7.64 -11.69 10.34
C GLU A 180 -8.81 -10.73 10.07
N VAL A 181 -8.79 -9.54 10.70
CA VAL A 181 -9.82 -8.51 10.49
C VAL A 181 -9.81 -8.00 9.05
N LEU A 182 -8.62 -7.77 8.47
CA LEU A 182 -8.51 -7.29 7.09
C LEU A 182 -8.88 -8.36 6.07
N GLU A 183 -8.57 -9.61 6.36
CA GLU A 183 -8.88 -10.78 5.55
C GLU A 183 -10.38 -11.07 5.50
N GLY A 184 -11.10 -10.88 6.62
CA GLY A 184 -12.54 -11.10 6.70
C GLY A 184 -13.41 -10.27 5.74
N ASP A 185 -12.83 -9.22 5.13
CA ASP A 185 -13.47 -8.35 4.14
C ASP A 185 -13.01 -8.61 2.70
N LEU A 186 -12.15 -9.60 2.47
CA LEU A 186 -11.71 -9.98 1.14
C LEU A 186 -12.77 -10.83 0.41
N PRO A 187 -12.77 -10.85 -0.93
CA PRO A 187 -13.63 -11.75 -1.70
C PRO A 187 -13.40 -13.22 -1.32
N ALA A 188 -14.45 -14.05 -1.38
CA ALA A 188 -14.36 -15.46 -1.01
C ALA A 188 -13.23 -16.19 -1.76
N GLY A 189 -12.39 -16.92 -1.02
CA GLY A 189 -11.23 -17.63 -1.58
C GLY A 189 -9.96 -16.80 -1.71
N HIS A 190 -9.94 -15.57 -1.21
CA HIS A 190 -8.75 -14.74 -1.08
C HIS A 190 -8.33 -14.65 0.39
N ASP A 191 -7.30 -15.41 0.73
CA ASP A 191 -6.71 -15.43 2.07
C ASP A 191 -5.41 -14.62 2.10
N MET A 192 -5.14 -13.93 3.21
CA MET A 192 -3.86 -13.26 3.40
C MET A 192 -2.83 -14.30 3.90
N PRO A 193 -1.64 -14.42 3.27
CA PRO A 193 -0.65 -15.38 3.68
C PRO A 193 -0.07 -15.00 5.05
N LEU A 194 0.24 -16.02 5.87
CA LEU A 194 0.76 -15.87 7.24
C LEU A 194 1.95 -14.90 7.35
N ILE A 195 2.74 -14.76 6.30
CA ILE A 195 3.87 -13.84 6.26
C ILE A 195 3.50 -12.39 6.57
N GLU A 196 2.30 -11.94 6.22
CA GLU A 196 1.91 -10.54 6.44
C GLU A 196 1.81 -10.22 7.94
N ALA A 197 1.39 -11.18 8.77
CA ALA A 197 1.40 -11.01 10.22
C ALA A 197 2.82 -10.85 10.77
N TYR A 198 3.79 -11.62 10.25
CA TYR A 198 5.20 -11.51 10.67
C TYR A 198 5.84 -10.20 10.20
N LEU A 199 5.57 -9.76 8.96
CA LEU A 199 6.08 -8.50 8.43
C LEU A 199 5.49 -7.30 9.17
N LEU A 200 4.18 -7.33 9.48
CA LEU A 200 3.55 -6.31 10.31
C LEU A 200 4.14 -6.29 11.73
N THR A 201 4.37 -7.48 12.33
CA THR A 201 5.01 -7.59 13.66
C THR A 201 6.38 -6.91 13.67
N LEU A 202 7.23 -7.21 12.69
CA LEU A 202 8.55 -6.60 12.58
C LEU A 202 8.48 -5.08 12.39
N ARG A 203 7.52 -4.60 11.60
CA ARG A 203 7.35 -3.17 11.36
C ARG A 203 6.92 -2.43 12.62
N VAL A 204 5.97 -2.96 13.39
CA VAL A 204 5.60 -2.39 14.68
C VAL A 204 6.78 -2.41 15.64
N TRP A 205 7.48 -3.54 15.72
CA TRP A 205 8.64 -3.70 16.60
C TRP A 205 9.74 -2.67 16.33
N LEU A 206 10.01 -2.37 15.05
CA LEU A 206 10.98 -1.34 14.61
C LEU A 206 10.61 0.09 15.02
N TYR A 207 9.33 0.36 15.29
CA TYR A 207 8.85 1.67 15.69
C TYR A 207 8.58 1.80 17.19
N SER A 208 8.58 0.68 17.91
CA SER A 208 8.33 0.64 19.35
C SER A 208 9.61 0.53 20.20
N HIS A 209 10.78 0.39 19.56
CA HIS A 209 12.10 0.24 20.19
C HIS A 209 13.13 1.16 19.51
#